data_AF-T0FTN9-F1
#
_entry.id   AF-T0FTN9-F1
#
_cell.length_a   1.000
_cell.length_b   1.000
_cell.length_c   1.000
_cell.angle_alpha   90.00
_cell.angle_beta   90.00
_cell.angle_gamma   90.00
#
_symmetry.space_group_name_H-M   'P 1'
#
loop_
_entity.id
_entity.type
_entity.pdbx_description
1 polymer ?
#
loop_
_entity_poly.entity_id
_entity_poly.type
_entity_poly.pdbx_seq_one_letter_code
_entity_poly.pdbx_strand_id
1 'polypeptide(L)'
;MWVFFLLFFISGNVQSEDTNQFPEILRSFVQEFQKYPSESTVQSFRTKYPSFKTGDCGFEESERFEKVVYLSYKCKEKKWPGFIYLGGGSEFWKDPSAKISFGEILKIGKKIYLEVKPSDQENFEKKSFVNSSKKNQLPSKTHPKEYKDNHGLQYFLSIAKHPAKRNLNSGKEIFFDSTCPLIFLKKDSDFYWEKAIYYSFQASCIPSSPYSYIRIRSDFLGKIRLDDKDTDQIQEGAKYLGKLKIQSIEADKILWHQEAEIYNE
;
A
#
# COMPACT_ATOMS: atom_id res chain seq x y z
N MET A 1 43.77 -42.66 -39.91
CA MET A 1 42.32 -42.72 -39.66
C MET A 1 42.13 -43.49 -38.36
N TRP A 2 41.73 -42.81 -37.29
CA TRP A 2 41.12 -43.32 -36.05
C TRP A 2 40.84 -42.08 -35.20
N VAL A 3 39.57 -41.67 -35.10
CA VAL A 3 39.15 -40.50 -34.33
C VAL A 3 38.48 -41.00 -33.06
N PHE A 4 39.12 -40.72 -31.93
CA PHE A 4 38.56 -40.84 -30.59
C PHE A 4 37.55 -39.70 -30.38
N PHE A 5 36.31 -40.03 -30.03
CA PHE A 5 35.35 -39.08 -29.46
C PHE A 5 35.42 -39.20 -27.93
N LEU A 6 36.03 -38.20 -27.28
CA LEU A 6 35.89 -37.98 -25.83
C LEU A 6 34.85 -36.88 -25.62
N LEU A 7 33.65 -37.30 -25.18
CA LEU A 7 32.60 -36.41 -24.69
C LEU A 7 32.99 -35.95 -23.27
N PHE A 8 33.52 -34.74 -23.16
CA PHE A 8 33.60 -34.03 -21.88
C PHE A 8 32.21 -33.50 -21.52
N PHE A 9 31.52 -34.19 -20.62
CA PHE A 9 30.44 -33.60 -19.85
C PHE A 9 31.05 -32.61 -18.85
N ILE A 10 31.07 -31.33 -19.20
CA ILE A 10 31.31 -30.26 -18.22
C ILE A 10 30.00 -30.12 -17.45
N SER A 11 29.90 -30.88 -16.35
CA SER A 11 29.00 -30.55 -15.26
C SER A 11 29.45 -29.20 -14.69
N GLY A 12 28.85 -28.13 -15.18
CA GLY A 12 28.99 -26.79 -14.62
C GLY A 12 28.51 -26.81 -13.18
N ASN A 13 29.45 -26.96 -12.28
CA ASN A 13 29.28 -26.70 -10.86
C ASN A 13 28.98 -25.20 -10.75
N VAL A 14 27.71 -24.82 -10.54
CA VAL A 14 27.34 -23.43 -10.24
C VAL A 14 27.81 -23.16 -8.83
N GLN A 15 29.09 -22.81 -8.73
CA GLN A 15 29.76 -22.42 -7.52
C GLN A 15 29.38 -20.97 -7.22
N SER A 16 28.83 -20.78 -6.02
CA SER A 16 28.37 -19.51 -5.47
C SER A 16 29.52 -18.50 -5.32
N GLU A 17 29.69 -17.63 -6.30
CA GLU A 17 30.52 -16.41 -6.21
C GLU A 17 29.61 -15.20 -6.40
N ASP A 18 28.94 -14.68 -5.36
CA ASP A 18 28.14 -13.44 -5.58
C ASP A 18 27.75 -12.61 -4.34
N THR A 19 28.49 -12.71 -3.22
CA THR A 19 28.16 -11.91 -2.01
C THR A 19 28.84 -10.53 -1.95
N ASN A 20 29.93 -10.28 -2.69
CA ASN A 20 30.70 -9.03 -2.58
C ASN A 20 30.38 -7.96 -3.64
N GLN A 21 29.66 -8.29 -4.72
CA GLN A 21 29.40 -7.34 -5.81
C GLN A 21 28.11 -6.52 -5.62
N PHE A 22 27.12 -7.07 -4.91
CA PHE A 22 25.80 -6.44 -4.82
C PHE A 22 25.81 -5.02 -4.19
N PRO A 23 26.56 -4.73 -3.12
CA PRO A 23 26.64 -3.36 -2.59
C PRO A 23 27.11 -2.32 -3.61
N GLU A 24 28.01 -2.70 -4.52
CA GLU A 24 28.48 -1.81 -5.59
C GLU A 24 27.43 -1.60 -6.68
N ILE A 25 26.67 -2.66 -7.02
CA ILE A 25 25.55 -2.59 -7.95
C ILE A 25 24.47 -1.65 -7.41
N LEU A 26 24.08 -1.82 -6.14
CA LEU A 26 23.11 -0.95 -5.47
C LEU A 26 23.60 0.51 -5.43
N ARG A 27 24.86 0.74 -5.07
CA ARG A 27 25.45 2.09 -5.08
C ARG A 27 25.38 2.74 -6.46
N SER A 28 25.72 1.99 -7.51
CA SER A 28 25.73 2.49 -8.89
C SER A 28 24.32 2.87 -9.34
N PHE A 29 23.34 2.03 -9.04
CA PHE A 29 21.93 2.32 -9.28
C PHE A 29 21.47 3.59 -8.55
N VAL A 30 21.78 3.74 -7.25
CA VAL A 30 21.39 4.93 -6.46
C VAL A 30 21.98 6.21 -7.06
N GLN A 31 23.23 6.17 -7.51
CA GLN A 31 23.88 7.33 -8.14
C GLN A 31 23.26 7.70 -9.49
N GLU A 32 22.93 6.70 -10.30
CA GLU A 32 22.26 6.92 -11.59
C GLU A 32 20.86 7.48 -11.38
N PHE A 33 20.08 6.87 -10.49
CA PHE A 33 18.73 7.30 -10.16
C PHE A 33 18.69 8.75 -9.67
N GLN A 34 19.66 9.18 -8.85
CA GLN A 34 19.71 10.57 -8.39
C GLN A 34 20.00 11.57 -9.50
N LYS A 35 20.82 11.20 -10.49
CA LYS A 35 21.11 12.07 -11.63
C LYS A 35 19.93 12.11 -12.61
N TYR A 36 19.32 10.96 -12.86
CA TYR A 36 18.27 10.77 -13.85
C TYR A 36 17.17 9.86 -13.30
N PRO A 37 16.23 10.40 -12.50
CA PRO A 37 15.13 9.61 -11.96
C PRO A 37 14.25 9.07 -13.09
N SER A 38 14.22 7.76 -13.29
CA SER A 38 13.51 7.11 -14.39
C SER A 38 12.80 5.84 -13.94
N GLU A 39 11.52 5.73 -14.31
CA GLU A 39 10.70 4.54 -14.09
C GLU A 39 11.29 3.31 -14.77
N SER A 40 11.85 3.45 -15.98
CA SER A 40 12.44 2.32 -16.71
C SER A 40 13.67 1.77 -15.99
N THR A 41 14.49 2.65 -15.40
CA THR A 41 15.68 2.26 -14.62
C THR A 41 15.28 1.55 -13.33
N VAL A 42 14.29 2.08 -12.60
CA VAL A 42 13.75 1.44 -11.40
C VAL A 42 13.13 0.09 -11.74
N GLN A 43 12.31 0.00 -12.79
CA GLN A 43 11.69 -1.25 -13.22
C GLN A 43 12.71 -2.32 -13.62
N SER A 44 13.75 -1.92 -14.36
CA SER A 44 14.84 -2.83 -14.76
C SER A 44 15.58 -3.36 -13.53
N PHE A 45 15.86 -2.50 -12.56
CA PHE A 45 16.49 -2.89 -11.30
C PHE A 45 15.59 -3.84 -10.50
N ARG A 46 14.30 -3.52 -10.32
CA ARG A 46 13.32 -4.37 -9.61
C ARG A 46 13.17 -5.75 -10.24
N THR A 47 13.21 -5.83 -11.57
CA THR A 47 13.09 -7.12 -12.28
C THR A 47 14.31 -8.01 -12.02
N LYS A 48 15.51 -7.42 -11.97
CA LYS A 48 16.76 -8.16 -11.71
C LYS A 48 16.97 -8.45 -10.23
N TYR A 49 16.54 -7.54 -9.36
CA TYR A 49 16.72 -7.59 -7.91
C TYR A 49 15.38 -7.30 -7.21
N PRO A 50 14.44 -8.25 -7.20
CA PRO A 50 13.11 -8.06 -6.60
C PRO A 50 13.19 -7.87 -5.08
N SER A 51 14.21 -8.47 -4.45
CA SER A 51 14.52 -8.32 -3.04
C SER A 51 16.03 -8.36 -2.84
N PHE A 52 16.53 -7.59 -1.89
CA PHE A 52 17.96 -7.54 -1.60
C PHE A 52 18.26 -7.17 -0.16
N LYS A 53 19.46 -7.53 0.32
CA LYS A 53 20.02 -7.05 1.58
C LYS A 53 21.03 -5.95 1.27
N THR A 54 21.14 -4.96 2.14
CA THR A 54 22.01 -3.81 1.91
C THR A 54 23.46 -4.04 2.35
N GLY A 55 23.73 -5.14 3.07
CA GLY A 55 25.07 -5.52 3.53
C GLY A 55 25.63 -4.50 4.53
N ASP A 56 26.89 -4.10 4.34
CA ASP A 56 27.57 -3.07 5.17
C ASP A 56 27.06 -1.64 4.91
N CYS A 57 26.13 -1.48 3.96
CA CYS A 57 25.48 -0.22 3.63
C CYS A 57 24.00 -0.31 4.02
N GLY A 58 23.30 0.82 4.14
CA GLY A 58 21.94 0.80 4.70
C GLY A 58 21.15 2.06 4.48
N PHE A 59 19.85 1.97 4.73
CA PHE A 59 18.96 3.14 4.75
C PHE A 59 18.89 3.70 6.16
N GLU A 60 19.13 4.99 6.28
CA GLU A 60 18.99 5.73 7.54
C GLU A 60 17.84 6.71 7.44
N GLU A 61 17.08 6.84 8.52
CA GLU A 61 16.05 7.86 8.66
C GLU A 61 16.71 9.25 8.65
N SER A 62 16.23 10.13 7.77
CA SER A 62 16.63 11.53 7.71
C SER A 62 15.57 12.45 8.32
N GLU A 63 14.30 12.14 8.12
CA GLU A 63 13.18 12.94 8.60
C GLU A 63 11.92 12.07 8.69
N ARG A 64 10.97 12.44 9.55
CA ARG A 64 9.66 11.80 9.63
C ARG A 64 8.59 12.87 9.69
N PHE A 65 7.59 12.76 8.82
CA PHE A 65 6.42 13.61 8.81
C PHE A 65 5.17 12.75 8.74
N GLU A 66 4.35 12.81 9.78
CA GLU A 66 3.18 11.94 9.97
C GLU A 66 3.54 10.45 9.81
N LYS A 67 2.99 9.78 8.79
CA LYS A 67 3.25 8.37 8.46
C LYS A 67 4.33 8.18 7.39
N VAL A 68 4.92 9.25 6.87
CA VAL A 68 5.97 9.19 5.84
C VAL A 68 7.33 9.27 6.52
N VAL A 69 8.17 8.27 6.28
CA VAL A 69 9.56 8.24 6.74
C VAL A 69 10.46 8.57 5.55
N TYR A 70 11.21 9.65 5.64
CA TYR A 70 12.23 10.01 4.66
C TYR A 70 13.53 9.31 5.00
N LEU A 71 14.09 8.64 4.01
CA LEU A 71 15.27 7.81 4.13
C LEU A 71 16.40 8.37 3.25
N SER A 72 17.61 8.07 3.68
CA SER A 72 18.83 8.26 2.90
C SER A 72 19.61 6.96 2.85
N TYR A 73 20.07 6.57 1.66
CA TYR A 73 21.00 5.46 1.53
C TYR A 73 22.41 5.92 1.95
N LYS A 74 23.05 5.20 2.86
CA LYS A 74 24.40 5.49 3.34
C LYS A 74 25.29 4.28 3.08
N CYS A 75 26.45 4.55 2.50
CA CYS A 75 27.46 3.54 2.22
C CYS A 75 28.83 4.19 2.39
N LYS A 76 29.62 3.69 3.34
CA LYS A 76 30.88 4.34 3.79
C LYS A 76 30.61 5.79 4.23
N GLU A 77 31.42 6.75 3.78
CA GLU A 77 31.27 8.18 4.12
C GLU A 77 30.24 8.93 3.26
N LYS A 78 29.59 8.26 2.30
CA LYS A 78 28.65 8.90 1.37
C LYS A 78 27.21 8.63 1.76
N LYS A 79 26.38 9.67 1.63
CA LYS A 79 24.94 9.65 1.93
C LYS A 79 24.16 10.20 0.74
N TRP A 80 23.12 9.48 0.35
CA TRP A 80 22.26 9.77 -0.79
C TRP A 80 20.81 9.88 -0.32
N PRO A 81 20.24 11.10 -0.24
CA PRO A 81 18.82 11.28 0.10
C PRO A 81 17.94 10.93 -1.09
N GLY A 82 16.61 10.98 -0.89
CA GLY A 82 15.64 10.74 -1.98
C GLY A 82 14.99 9.37 -1.91
N PHE A 83 14.89 8.78 -0.71
CA PHE A 83 14.15 7.56 -0.46
C PHE A 83 13.03 7.83 0.53
N ILE A 84 11.93 7.09 0.41
CA ILE A 84 10.83 7.18 1.37
C ILE A 84 10.26 5.80 1.71
N TYR A 85 9.67 5.71 2.89
CA TYR A 85 8.83 4.59 3.28
C TYR A 85 7.47 5.12 3.72
N LEU A 86 6.41 4.53 3.18
CA LEU A 86 5.03 4.94 3.39
C LEU A 86 4.26 4.07 4.40
N GLY A 87 4.87 2.99 4.91
CA GLY A 87 4.17 2.07 5.81
C GLY A 87 4.18 2.54 7.26
N GLY A 88 3.14 2.18 8.01
CA GLY A 88 3.05 2.48 9.44
C GLY A 88 3.73 1.41 10.30
N GLY A 89 4.68 1.80 11.15
CA GLY A 89 5.06 1.01 12.34
C GLY A 89 6.14 -0.07 12.16
N SER A 90 6.76 -0.22 10.99
CA SER A 90 7.96 -1.05 10.80
C SER A 90 9.18 -0.17 10.61
N GLU A 91 10.26 -0.45 11.35
CA GLU A 91 11.57 0.21 11.18
C GLU A 91 12.58 -0.76 10.55
N PHE A 92 12.15 -1.54 9.55
CA PHE A 92 12.96 -2.60 8.94
C PHE A 92 14.31 -2.10 8.41
N TRP A 93 14.45 -0.83 8.04
CA TRP A 93 15.72 -0.24 7.60
C TRP A 93 16.79 -0.20 8.70
N LYS A 94 16.39 -0.31 9.98
CA LYS A 94 17.33 -0.41 11.11
C LYS A 94 17.87 -1.82 11.31
N ASP A 95 17.27 -2.84 10.69
CA ASP A 95 17.71 -4.23 10.77
C ASP A 95 18.61 -4.57 9.55
N PRO A 96 19.92 -4.83 9.76
CA PRO A 96 20.84 -5.20 8.67
C PRO A 96 20.46 -6.51 7.97
N SER A 97 19.68 -7.36 8.64
CA SER A 97 19.24 -8.64 8.11
C SER A 97 17.97 -8.54 7.25
N ALA A 98 17.27 -7.41 7.31
CA ALA A 98 16.03 -7.18 6.59
C ALA A 98 16.25 -7.23 5.08
N LYS A 99 15.38 -7.97 4.40
CA LYS A 99 15.28 -7.90 2.95
C LYS A 99 14.46 -6.69 2.56
N ILE A 100 15.00 -5.92 1.63
CA ILE A 100 14.44 -4.67 1.13
C ILE A 100 14.09 -4.85 -0.34
N SER A 101 13.09 -4.12 -0.80
CA SER A 101 12.68 -4.00 -2.20
C SER A 101 12.41 -2.53 -2.51
N PHE A 102 12.58 -2.15 -3.78
CA PHE A 102 12.16 -0.83 -4.23
C PHE A 102 10.71 -0.85 -4.67
N GLY A 103 9.97 0.18 -4.26
CA GLY A 103 8.59 0.45 -4.65
C GLY A 103 8.53 1.42 -5.83
N GLU A 104 7.57 2.34 -5.77
CA GLU A 104 7.29 3.30 -6.84
C GLU A 104 8.16 4.57 -6.73
N ILE A 105 8.27 5.31 -7.84
CA ILE A 105 8.81 6.67 -7.83
C ILE A 105 7.69 7.64 -7.44
N LEU A 106 7.97 8.51 -6.48
CA LEU A 106 7.01 9.45 -5.91
C LEU A 106 7.53 10.87 -6.02
N LYS A 107 6.69 11.77 -6.53
CA LYS A 107 7.01 13.20 -6.63
C LYS A 107 6.33 13.94 -5.48
N ILE A 108 7.14 14.46 -4.55
CA ILE A 108 6.66 15.24 -3.40
C ILE A 108 7.22 16.66 -3.57
N GLY A 109 6.34 17.61 -3.85
CA GLY A 109 6.72 18.98 -4.23
C GLY A 109 7.60 19.00 -5.49
N LYS A 110 8.81 19.56 -5.37
CA LYS A 110 9.81 19.62 -6.46
C LYS A 110 10.81 18.45 -6.42
N LYS A 111 10.72 17.55 -5.44
CA LYS A 111 11.66 16.45 -5.24
C LYS A 111 11.05 15.12 -5.69
N ILE A 112 11.91 14.25 -6.18
CA ILE A 112 11.57 12.88 -6.58
C ILE A 112 12.17 11.94 -5.56
N TYR A 113 11.38 10.98 -5.11
CA TYR A 113 11.74 9.99 -4.11
C TYR A 113 11.49 8.59 -4.64
N LEU A 114 12.31 7.62 -4.24
CA LEU A 114 12.09 6.21 -4.49
C LEU A 114 11.57 5.53 -3.23
N GLU A 115 10.46 4.82 -3.34
CA GLU A 115 9.90 4.07 -2.22
C GLU A 115 10.77 2.85 -1.88
N VAL A 116 10.92 2.58 -0.59
CA VAL A 116 11.67 1.46 -0.03
C VAL A 116 10.72 0.63 0.83
N LYS A 117 10.61 -0.68 0.58
CA LYS A 117 9.70 -1.59 1.28
C LYS A 117 10.43 -2.81 1.83
N PRO A 118 9.99 -3.39 2.94
CA PRO A 118 10.47 -4.71 3.35
C PRO A 118 9.93 -5.76 2.38
N SER A 119 10.81 -6.64 1.89
CA SER A 119 10.48 -7.62 0.86
C SER A 119 9.59 -8.75 1.37
N ASP A 120 9.67 -9.09 2.65
CA ASP A 120 8.91 -10.20 3.22
C ASP A 120 7.45 -9.78 3.55
N GLN A 121 7.09 -8.51 3.35
CA GLN A 121 5.76 -7.97 3.67
C GLN A 121 4.65 -8.22 2.65
N GLU A 122 4.87 -8.95 1.55
CA GLU A 122 3.73 -9.56 0.84
C GLU A 122 2.96 -10.56 1.73
N ASN A 123 3.51 -10.97 2.88
CA ASN A 123 2.87 -11.92 3.81
C ASN A 123 2.72 -11.44 5.27
N PHE A 124 3.08 -10.20 5.64
CA PHE A 124 3.13 -9.77 7.05
C PHE A 124 1.95 -8.94 7.56
N GLU A 125 0.97 -8.56 6.72
CA GLU A 125 -0.29 -7.97 7.23
C GLU A 125 -1.28 -9.01 7.81
N LYS A 126 -0.92 -10.30 7.86
CA LYS A 126 -1.79 -11.37 8.42
C LYS A 126 -1.36 -11.94 9.77
N LYS A 127 -0.41 -11.35 10.49
CA LYS A 127 0.02 -11.89 11.80
C LYS A 127 0.07 -10.84 12.91
N SER A 128 -1.09 -10.48 13.42
CA SER A 128 -1.28 -10.31 14.86
C SER A 128 -2.67 -10.85 15.22
N PHE A 129 -2.74 -11.53 16.37
CA PHE A 129 -3.83 -12.38 16.88
C PHE A 129 -3.94 -13.78 16.25
N VAL A 130 -3.42 -14.79 16.95
CA VAL A 130 -4.22 -15.87 17.58
C VAL A 130 -3.26 -16.72 18.44
N ASN A 131 -3.52 -16.77 19.74
CA ASN A 131 -3.05 -17.85 20.60
C ASN A 131 -3.91 -19.10 20.35
N SER A 132 -3.22 -20.23 20.15
CA SER A 132 -3.61 -21.62 20.46
C SER A 132 -4.97 -22.16 19.98
N SER A 133 -4.96 -23.00 18.94
CA SER A 133 -5.20 -24.48 19.03
C SER A 133 -5.88 -25.09 17.79
N LYS A 134 -5.21 -26.13 17.26
CA LYS A 134 -5.72 -27.32 16.53
C LYS A 134 -6.32 -27.19 15.10
N LYS A 135 -5.46 -27.64 14.17
CA LYS A 135 -5.63 -28.73 13.18
C LYS A 135 -6.59 -28.54 11.99
N ASN A 136 -5.94 -28.42 10.82
CA ASN A 136 -6.31 -28.92 9.49
C ASN A 136 -7.66 -28.51 8.89
N GLN A 137 -7.62 -27.53 7.98
CA GLN A 137 -8.00 -27.70 6.57
C GLN A 137 -7.51 -26.48 5.79
N LEU A 138 -6.84 -26.72 4.66
CA LEU A 138 -6.41 -25.69 3.71
C LEU A 138 -7.65 -24.99 3.13
N PRO A 139 -7.81 -23.65 3.21
CA PRO A 139 -8.70 -22.96 2.30
C PRO A 139 -7.95 -22.74 1.00
N SER A 140 -8.49 -23.34 -0.06
CA SER A 140 -8.20 -23.07 -1.45
C SER A 140 -7.93 -21.58 -1.70
N LYS A 141 -6.95 -21.28 -2.57
CA LYS A 141 -6.72 -19.95 -3.12
C LYS A 141 -8.02 -19.45 -3.76
N THR A 142 -8.80 -18.66 -3.03
CA THR A 142 -9.95 -17.96 -3.59
C THR A 142 -9.39 -16.89 -4.52
N HIS A 143 -9.48 -17.12 -5.83
CA HIS A 143 -9.37 -16.05 -6.81
C HIS A 143 -10.25 -14.87 -6.36
N PRO A 144 -9.78 -13.62 -6.44
CA PRO A 144 -10.61 -12.47 -6.09
C PRO A 144 -11.88 -12.55 -6.96
N LYS A 145 -13.04 -12.69 -6.31
CA LYS A 145 -14.35 -12.65 -6.99
C LYS A 145 -14.35 -11.40 -7.86
N GLU A 146 -14.42 -11.60 -9.17
CA GLU A 146 -14.43 -10.47 -10.10
C GLU A 146 -15.66 -9.62 -9.83
N TYR A 147 -15.44 -8.33 -9.59
CA TYR A 147 -16.44 -7.28 -9.36
C TYR A 147 -17.30 -6.98 -10.60
N LYS A 148 -17.64 -7.99 -11.42
CA LYS A 148 -18.06 -7.84 -12.82
C LYS A 148 -19.29 -6.94 -13.02
N ASP A 149 -20.21 -6.92 -12.06
CA ASP A 149 -21.50 -6.23 -12.22
C ASP A 149 -21.60 -4.91 -11.41
N ASN A 150 -20.61 -4.58 -10.58
CA ASN A 150 -20.60 -3.37 -9.76
C ASN A 150 -19.66 -2.30 -10.35
N HIS A 151 -20.13 -1.63 -11.39
CA HIS A 151 -19.37 -0.59 -12.10
C HIS A 151 -18.99 0.60 -11.21
N GLY A 152 -19.80 0.92 -10.19
CA GLY A 152 -19.50 1.96 -9.21
C GLY A 152 -18.28 1.59 -8.37
N LEU A 153 -18.27 0.38 -7.82
CA LEU A 153 -17.15 -0.11 -7.03
C LEU A 153 -15.87 -0.30 -7.87
N GLN A 154 -15.99 -0.75 -9.11
CA GLN A 154 -14.85 -0.77 -10.05
C GLN A 154 -14.28 0.62 -10.29
N TYR A 155 -15.14 1.63 -10.46
CA TYR A 155 -14.71 3.02 -10.61
C TYR A 155 -13.96 3.48 -9.36
N PHE A 156 -14.52 3.26 -8.17
CA PHE A 156 -13.87 3.55 -6.89
C PHE A 156 -12.51 2.87 -6.76
N LEU A 157 -12.41 1.57 -7.05
CA LEU A 157 -11.15 0.83 -7.03
C LEU A 157 -10.13 1.39 -8.04
N SER A 158 -10.58 1.84 -9.20
CA SER A 158 -9.71 2.39 -10.24
C SER A 158 -9.10 3.74 -9.83
N ILE A 159 -9.91 4.64 -9.24
CA ILE A 159 -9.42 5.92 -8.72
C ILE A 159 -8.55 5.69 -7.49
N ALA A 160 -8.92 4.74 -6.63
CA ALA A 160 -8.24 4.55 -5.37
C ALA A 160 -6.88 3.85 -5.48
N LYS A 161 -6.69 3.08 -6.56
CA LYS A 161 -5.39 2.50 -6.91
C LYS A 161 -4.52 3.47 -7.71
N HIS A 162 -5.12 4.28 -8.58
CA HIS A 162 -4.38 5.12 -9.54
C HIS A 162 -5.03 6.51 -9.74
N PRO A 163 -5.05 7.38 -8.71
CA PRO A 163 -5.75 8.67 -8.78
C PRO A 163 -5.18 9.61 -9.85
N ALA A 164 -3.86 9.63 -10.04
CA ALA A 164 -3.16 10.54 -10.95
C ALA A 164 -3.37 10.25 -12.45
N LYS A 165 -4.04 9.15 -12.81
CA LYS A 165 -4.16 8.68 -14.21
C LYS A 165 -5.58 8.82 -14.79
N ARG A 166 -6.52 9.50 -14.12
CA ARG A 166 -7.95 9.51 -14.52
C ARG A 166 -8.59 10.90 -14.46
N ASN A 167 -9.59 11.10 -15.32
CA ASN A 167 -10.54 12.20 -15.19
C ASN A 167 -11.43 11.95 -13.97
N LEU A 168 -11.30 12.81 -12.97
CA LEU A 168 -12.04 12.76 -11.72
C LEU A 168 -13.46 13.27 -11.96
N ASN A 169 -14.37 12.35 -12.28
CA ASN A 169 -15.78 12.69 -12.49
C ASN A 169 -16.51 12.69 -11.13
N SER A 170 -16.97 13.87 -10.70
CA SER A 170 -17.82 14.03 -9.52
C SER A 170 -19.25 13.53 -9.79
N GLY A 171 -20.01 13.28 -8.74
CA GLY A 171 -21.42 12.89 -8.81
C GLY A 171 -21.69 11.41 -9.06
N LYS A 172 -20.66 10.56 -9.22
CA LYS A 172 -20.86 9.12 -9.36
C LYS A 172 -21.30 8.47 -8.05
N GLU A 173 -22.27 7.59 -8.14
CA GLU A 173 -22.73 6.73 -7.06
C GLU A 173 -21.89 5.44 -7.00
N ILE A 174 -21.47 5.09 -5.80
CA ILE A 174 -20.65 3.93 -5.48
C ILE A 174 -21.44 3.07 -4.51
N PHE A 175 -21.62 1.80 -4.86
CA PHE A 175 -22.24 0.81 -4.00
C PHE A 175 -21.15 -0.10 -3.42
N PHE A 176 -20.95 -0.02 -2.11
CA PHE A 176 -20.08 -0.88 -1.33
C PHE A 176 -20.89 -2.10 -0.90
N ASP A 177 -20.71 -3.21 -1.62
CA ASP A 177 -21.37 -4.49 -1.37
C ASP A 177 -20.50 -5.41 -0.50
N SER A 178 -20.93 -6.68 -0.32
CA SER A 178 -20.20 -7.68 0.47
C SER A 178 -18.80 -8.04 -0.07
N THR A 179 -18.44 -7.59 -1.28
CA THR A 179 -17.08 -7.74 -1.81
C THR A 179 -16.15 -6.61 -1.38
N CYS A 180 -16.70 -5.44 -1.02
CA CYS A 180 -15.98 -4.34 -0.41
C CYS A 180 -16.84 -3.64 0.65
N PRO A 181 -17.15 -4.30 1.78
CA PRO A 181 -17.90 -3.66 2.86
C PRO A 181 -17.11 -2.52 3.50
N LEU A 182 -17.85 -1.60 4.11
CA LEU A 182 -17.38 -0.51 4.95
C LEU A 182 -17.24 -1.00 6.39
N ILE A 183 -16.02 -0.96 6.93
CA ILE A 183 -15.75 -1.31 8.33
C ILE A 183 -15.88 -0.03 9.15
N PHE A 184 -16.80 0.00 10.11
CA PHE A 184 -16.93 1.15 11.00
C PHE A 184 -15.71 1.24 11.94
N LEU A 185 -15.06 2.40 11.97
CA LEU A 185 -13.89 2.64 12.79
C LEU A 185 -14.27 3.40 14.06
N LYS A 186 -14.86 4.58 13.93
CA LYS A 186 -15.16 5.44 15.08
C LYS A 186 -16.09 6.57 14.71
N LYS A 187 -16.67 7.17 15.75
CA LYS A 187 -17.35 8.47 15.70
C LYS A 187 -16.32 9.56 16.05
N ASP A 188 -16.13 10.53 15.19
CA ASP A 188 -15.18 11.64 15.36
C ASP A 188 -15.86 13.00 15.13
N SER A 189 -15.32 14.07 15.72
CA SER A 189 -15.82 15.43 15.51
C SER A 189 -14.72 16.32 14.97
N ASP A 190 -15.06 17.18 14.00
CA ASP A 190 -14.13 18.20 13.53
C ASP A 190 -14.02 19.31 14.58
N PHE A 191 -12.84 19.42 15.20
CA PHE A 191 -12.58 20.32 16.32
C PHE A 191 -12.72 21.80 15.97
N TYR A 192 -12.45 22.20 14.71
CA TYR A 192 -12.11 23.60 14.45
C TYR A 192 -13.22 24.54 13.96
N TRP A 193 -14.36 24.11 13.38
CA TRP A 193 -15.30 25.14 12.84
C TRP A 193 -16.81 24.84 12.93
N GLU A 194 -17.29 23.59 12.98
CA GLU A 194 -18.76 23.33 12.92
C GLU A 194 -19.33 22.34 13.97
N LYS A 195 -18.53 21.79 14.90
CA LYS A 195 -18.97 20.67 15.78
C LYS A 195 -19.68 19.54 14.99
N ALA A 196 -19.35 19.37 13.71
CA ALA A 196 -19.94 18.35 12.88
C ALA A 196 -19.41 16.99 13.35
N ILE A 197 -20.33 16.08 13.60
CA ILE A 197 -20.03 14.70 13.96
C ILE A 197 -19.92 13.90 12.65
N TYR A 198 -18.87 13.10 12.55
CA TYR A 198 -18.60 12.20 11.46
C TYR A 198 -18.56 10.76 11.96
N TYR A 199 -19.02 9.86 11.11
CA TYR A 199 -18.83 8.43 11.23
C TYR A 199 -17.75 8.03 10.23
N SER A 200 -16.65 7.51 10.76
CA SER A 200 -15.47 7.15 9.99
C SER A 200 -15.47 5.66 9.71
N PHE A 201 -15.30 5.32 8.44
CA PHE A 201 -15.30 3.96 7.91
C PHE A 201 -14.02 3.68 7.13
N GLN A 202 -13.68 2.39 6.99
CA GLN A 202 -12.64 1.91 6.10
C GLN A 202 -13.24 0.99 5.03
N ALA A 203 -13.02 1.30 3.75
CA ALA A 203 -13.32 0.39 2.66
C ALA A 203 -12.40 -0.84 2.71
N SER A 204 -12.96 -2.02 2.97
CA SER A 204 -12.20 -3.25 3.22
C SER A 204 -11.42 -3.79 2.02
N CYS A 205 -11.79 -3.41 0.79
CA CYS A 205 -11.14 -3.92 -0.42
C CYS A 205 -9.80 -3.23 -0.76
N ILE A 206 -9.51 -2.08 -0.14
CA ILE A 206 -8.30 -1.28 -0.41
C ILE A 206 -7.75 -0.58 0.86
N PRO A 207 -7.58 -1.28 1.99
CA PRO A 207 -7.34 -0.67 3.29
C PRO A 207 -6.07 0.19 3.38
N SER A 208 -5.10 -0.02 2.47
CA SER A 208 -3.85 0.72 2.38
C SER A 208 -3.97 2.03 1.58
N SER A 209 -5.06 2.25 0.85
CA SER A 209 -5.28 3.48 0.09
C SER A 209 -5.77 4.60 1.01
N PRO A 210 -5.30 5.85 0.84
CA PRO A 210 -5.84 6.99 1.59
C PRO A 210 -7.33 7.22 1.28
N TYR A 211 -7.79 6.81 0.10
CA TYR A 211 -9.20 6.87 -0.29
C TYR A 211 -10.08 5.78 0.34
N SER A 212 -9.50 4.83 1.06
CA SER A 212 -10.27 3.85 1.84
C SER A 212 -10.89 4.46 3.07
N TYR A 213 -10.33 5.56 3.58
CA TYR A 213 -10.88 6.28 4.72
C TYR A 213 -12.07 7.13 4.27
N ILE A 214 -13.26 6.73 4.69
CA ILE A 214 -14.52 7.33 4.29
C ILE A 214 -15.13 7.99 5.51
N ARG A 215 -15.34 9.30 5.44
CA ARG A 215 -16.03 10.06 6.49
C ARG A 215 -17.43 10.40 6.01
N ILE A 216 -18.43 10.01 6.79
CA ILE A 216 -19.84 10.32 6.54
C ILE A 216 -20.29 11.29 7.61
N ARG A 217 -20.77 12.47 7.20
CA ARG A 217 -21.32 13.45 8.13
C ARG A 217 -22.63 12.92 8.69
N SER A 218 -22.79 13.04 10.00
CA SER A 218 -24.06 12.77 10.68
C SER A 218 -25.11 13.84 10.38
N ASP A 219 -26.36 13.52 10.71
CA ASP A 219 -27.45 14.50 10.70
C ASP A 219 -27.29 15.57 11.80
N PHE A 220 -28.25 16.49 11.89
CA PHE A 220 -28.27 17.54 12.91
C PHE A 220 -28.40 17.02 14.35
N LEU A 221 -28.82 15.76 14.53
CA LEU A 221 -28.92 15.07 15.83
C LEU A 221 -27.66 14.24 16.14
N GLY A 222 -26.66 14.22 15.26
CA GLY A 222 -25.46 13.43 15.43
C GLY A 222 -25.64 11.94 15.16
N LYS A 223 -26.67 11.55 14.40
CA LYS A 223 -27.01 10.18 13.99
C LYS A 223 -26.63 9.91 12.54
N ILE A 224 -26.53 8.64 12.18
CA ILE A 224 -26.34 8.16 10.81
C ILE A 224 -27.54 7.33 10.37
N ARG A 225 -27.87 7.36 9.08
CA ARG A 225 -28.92 6.55 8.49
C ARG A 225 -28.41 5.13 8.22
N LEU A 226 -28.92 4.15 8.98
CA LEU A 226 -28.65 2.72 8.85
C LEU A 226 -29.98 1.98 8.59
N ASP A 227 -30.09 1.22 7.50
CA ASP A 227 -31.33 0.51 7.11
C ASP A 227 -32.57 1.43 7.15
N ASP A 228 -32.46 2.62 6.57
CA ASP A 228 -33.50 3.66 6.56
C ASP A 228 -33.92 4.22 7.93
N LYS A 229 -33.14 3.96 8.98
CA LYS A 229 -33.38 4.48 10.33
C LYS A 229 -32.20 5.30 10.84
N ASP A 230 -32.50 6.44 11.45
CA ASP A 230 -31.46 7.27 12.08
C ASP A 230 -31.04 6.67 13.43
N THR A 231 -29.78 6.26 13.52
CA THR A 231 -29.21 5.61 14.70
C THR A 231 -27.84 6.19 15.05
N ASP A 232 -27.48 6.13 16.32
CA ASP A 232 -26.13 6.34 16.82
C ASP A 232 -25.45 5.05 17.31
N GLN A 233 -26.21 3.94 17.31
CA GLN A 233 -25.77 2.62 17.75
C GLN A 233 -25.20 1.83 16.56
N ILE A 234 -23.94 2.11 16.26
CA ILE A 234 -23.16 1.38 15.26
C ILE A 234 -21.94 0.76 15.95
N GLN A 235 -21.58 -0.46 15.57
CA GLN A 235 -20.56 -1.23 16.28
C GLN A 235 -19.19 -1.07 15.64
N GLU A 236 -18.19 -0.64 16.42
CA GLU A 236 -16.81 -0.55 15.96
C GLU A 236 -16.29 -1.91 15.50
N GLY A 237 -15.65 -1.94 14.33
CA GLY A 237 -15.19 -3.14 13.65
C GLY A 237 -16.26 -3.92 12.90
N ALA A 238 -17.54 -3.57 13.03
CA ALA A 238 -18.61 -4.20 12.24
C ALA A 238 -18.55 -3.73 10.78
N LYS A 239 -19.07 -4.60 9.91
CA LYS A 239 -19.11 -4.40 8.46
C LYS A 239 -20.50 -3.95 8.04
N TYR A 240 -20.52 -3.02 7.12
CA TYR A 240 -21.72 -2.42 6.58
C TYR A 240 -21.62 -2.33 5.07
N LEU A 241 -22.77 -2.41 4.41
CA LEU A 241 -22.90 -2.04 3.01
C LEU A 241 -23.17 -0.53 2.94
N GLY A 242 -22.90 0.08 1.78
CA GLY A 242 -23.11 1.52 1.66
C GLY A 242 -23.35 1.98 0.24
N LYS A 243 -24.31 2.90 0.06
CA LYS A 243 -24.48 3.66 -1.16
C LYS A 243 -24.01 5.09 -0.90
N LEU A 244 -22.96 5.49 -1.62
CA LEU A 244 -22.26 6.75 -1.41
C LEU A 244 -22.08 7.48 -2.73
N LYS A 245 -22.27 8.80 -2.75
CA LYS A 245 -22.08 9.63 -3.95
C LYS A 245 -20.87 10.53 -3.80
N ILE A 246 -19.98 10.49 -4.79
CA ILE A 246 -18.76 11.30 -4.80
C ILE A 246 -19.13 12.76 -4.99
N GLN A 247 -18.72 13.63 -4.06
CA GLN A 247 -18.84 15.07 -4.21
C GLN A 247 -17.62 15.64 -4.94
N SER A 248 -16.42 15.34 -4.44
CA SER A 248 -15.15 15.70 -5.07
C SER A 248 -14.07 14.67 -4.74
N ILE A 249 -13.02 14.65 -5.54
CA ILE A 249 -11.85 13.77 -5.32
C ILE A 249 -10.64 14.69 -5.17
N GLU A 250 -9.98 14.61 -4.02
CA GLU A 250 -8.76 15.35 -3.70
C GLU A 250 -7.54 14.41 -3.78
N ALA A 251 -6.34 14.93 -3.54
CA ALA A 251 -5.11 14.15 -3.65
C ALA A 251 -5.00 13.04 -2.60
N ASP A 252 -5.64 13.23 -1.45
CA ASP A 252 -5.50 12.40 -0.25
C ASP A 252 -6.83 11.85 0.28
N LYS A 253 -7.98 12.29 -0.26
CA LYS A 253 -9.31 11.84 0.17
C LYS A 253 -10.37 12.01 -0.92
N ILE A 254 -11.48 11.30 -0.74
CA ILE A 254 -12.72 11.54 -1.48
C ILE A 254 -13.68 12.24 -0.53
N LEU A 255 -14.24 13.36 -0.97
CA LEU A 255 -15.37 13.98 -0.29
C LEU A 255 -16.66 13.35 -0.82
N TRP A 256 -17.53 12.98 0.10
CA TRP A 256 -18.79 12.32 -0.18
C TRP A 256 -19.96 13.28 0.07
N HIS A 257 -21.02 13.17 -0.72
CA HIS A 257 -22.26 13.86 -0.41
C HIS A 257 -22.84 13.38 0.92
N GLN A 258 -23.65 14.25 1.55
CA GLN A 258 -24.26 13.98 2.85
C GLN A 258 -25.31 12.85 2.82
N GLU A 259 -25.90 12.59 1.65
CA GLU A 259 -26.94 11.57 1.43
C GLU A 259 -26.34 10.16 1.33
N ALA A 260 -25.62 9.73 2.36
CA ALA A 260 -25.09 8.38 2.45
C ALA A 260 -26.15 7.43 3.02
N GLU A 261 -26.35 6.28 2.36
CA GLU A 261 -27.22 5.21 2.85
C GLU A 261 -26.34 4.04 3.29
N ILE A 262 -26.38 3.70 4.57
CA ILE A 262 -25.64 2.55 5.13
C ILE A 262 -26.62 1.42 5.42
N TYR A 263 -26.20 0.18 5.21
CA TYR A 263 -27.00 -1.00 5.49
C TYR A 263 -26.20 -2.03 6.29
N ASN A 264 -26.89 -2.86 7.07
CA ASN A 264 -26.24 -4.03 7.66
C ASN A 264 -25.79 -5.01 6.55
N GLU A 265 -24.61 -5.62 6.71
CA GLU A 265 -24.14 -6.71 5.85
C GLU A 265 -24.90 -8.02 6.09
#